data_AF-A0A428QAB1-F1
#
_entry.id   AF-A0A428QAB1-F1
#
_cell.length_a   1.000
_cell.length_b   1.000
_cell.length_c   1.000
_cell.angle_alpha   90.00
_cell.angle_beta   90.00
_cell.angle_gamma   90.00
#
_symmetry.space_group_name_H-M   'P 1'
#
loop_
_entity.id
_entity.type
_entity.pdbx_description
1 polymer ?
#
loop_
_entity_poly.entity_id
_entity_poly.type
_entity_poly.pdbx_seq_one_letter_code
_entity_poly.pdbx_strand_id
1 'polypeptide(L)'
;MARQRKEKSAKDIKYAHPDRSGPSKETLLDFAKQRDLFAEADRRQRQVDNNEPVLPPRAERILETLLWTVSMAMIHFTFDTLVQRQYGIEVLWIQIVQRTLVAWLVFVLLFYVLHPHYSAPTFVPFVPRQYQEPLRQLIFFTMSVSAGRHIIYITNEYGYLAVLKQAPPVGCLWLWAVIELDLLWAFTSLLIAVGYAWVNGYGFK
;
A
#
# COMPACT_ATOMS: atom_id res chain seq x y z
N MET A 1 28.24 25.61 30.34
CA MET A 1 29.59 25.59 29.72
C MET A 1 30.08 24.16 29.64
N ALA A 2 30.19 23.58 28.45
CA ALA A 2 30.70 22.22 28.27
C ALA A 2 32.22 22.22 28.43
N ARG A 3 32.76 21.42 29.36
CA ARG A 3 34.21 21.22 29.49
C ARG A 3 34.71 20.43 28.27
N GLN A 4 35.46 21.07 27.38
CA GLN A 4 36.18 20.37 26.33
C GLN A 4 37.24 19.46 26.96
N ARG A 5 37.12 18.17 26.73
CA ARG A 5 38.06 17.15 27.23
C ARG A 5 39.30 17.19 26.32
N LYS A 6 40.47 17.49 26.89
CA LYS A 6 41.77 17.36 26.19
C LYS A 6 41.95 15.92 25.72
N GLU A 7 42.02 15.71 24.41
CA GLU A 7 42.34 14.41 23.82
C GLU A 7 43.84 14.11 24.01
N LYS A 8 44.17 12.90 24.47
CA LYS A 8 45.57 12.46 24.68
C LYS A 8 46.14 11.91 23.37
N SER A 9 47.40 12.25 23.08
CA SER A 9 48.14 11.78 21.89
C SER A 9 48.28 10.26 21.90
N ALA A 10 48.15 9.62 20.73
CA ALA A 10 48.09 8.16 20.57
C ALA A 10 49.30 7.39 21.16
N LYS A 11 50.45 8.06 21.33
CA LYS A 11 51.66 7.47 21.94
C LYS A 11 51.57 7.29 23.47
N ASP A 12 50.67 8.01 24.15
CA ASP A 12 50.49 7.95 25.61
C ASP A 12 49.37 6.98 26.07
N ILE A 13 48.74 6.28 25.13
CA ILE A 13 47.66 5.33 25.44
C ILE A 13 48.30 3.98 25.72
N LYS A 14 48.41 3.59 27.01
CA LYS A 14 48.83 2.24 27.39
C LYS A 14 47.85 1.23 26.81
N TYR A 15 48.37 0.30 25.99
CA TYR A 15 47.61 -0.84 25.47
C TYR A 15 47.30 -1.82 26.61
N ALA A 16 46.21 -1.56 27.32
CA ALA A 16 45.61 -2.48 28.26
C ALA A 16 44.39 -3.12 27.59
N HIS A 17 44.21 -4.43 27.77
CA HIS A 17 42.97 -5.06 27.37
C HIS A 17 41.82 -4.43 28.17
N PRO A 18 40.67 -4.13 27.51
CA PRO A 18 39.48 -3.69 28.22
C PRO A 18 39.16 -4.72 29.30
N ASP A 19 38.98 -4.22 30.52
CA ASP A 19 38.61 -5.07 31.65
C ASP A 19 37.29 -5.79 31.31
N ARG A 20 37.33 -7.12 31.38
CA ARG A 20 36.20 -8.02 31.12
C ARG A 20 35.48 -8.43 32.40
N SER A 21 35.98 -8.01 33.56
CA SER A 21 35.18 -8.04 34.76
C SER A 21 34.00 -7.08 34.53
N GLY A 22 32.79 -7.59 34.72
CA GLY A 22 31.57 -6.88 34.32
C GLY A 22 31.45 -5.46 34.87
N PRO A 23 30.45 -4.71 34.41
CA PRO A 23 30.27 -3.31 34.78
C PRO A 23 30.23 -3.14 36.31
N SER A 24 31.14 -2.31 36.82
CA SER A 24 31.29 -2.02 38.26
C SER A 24 30.25 -1.03 38.80
N LYS A 25 29.46 -0.43 37.92
CA LYS A 25 28.36 0.49 38.25
C LYS A 25 27.07 -0.10 37.74
N GLU A 26 25.97 0.27 38.41
CA GLU A 26 24.62 -0.10 37.99
C GLU A 26 24.44 0.18 36.49
N THR A 27 24.08 -0.89 35.77
CA THR A 27 23.89 -0.83 34.33
C THR A 27 22.53 -0.21 34.02
N LEU A 28 22.36 0.21 32.75
CA LEU A 28 21.05 0.62 32.26
C LEU A 28 20.00 -0.48 32.40
N LEU A 29 20.41 -1.75 32.36
CA LEU A 29 19.54 -2.90 32.61
C LEU A 29 19.12 -2.98 34.08
N ASP A 30 20.04 -2.69 35.01
CA ASP A 30 19.75 -2.66 36.44
C ASP A 30 18.79 -1.53 36.78
N PHE A 31 19.00 -0.33 36.23
CA PHE A 31 18.06 0.79 36.38
C PHE A 31 16.69 0.49 35.75
N ALA A 32 16.66 -0.17 34.59
CA ALA A 32 15.42 -0.58 33.95
C ALA A 32 14.66 -1.62 34.77
N LYS A 33 15.38 -2.57 35.38
CA LYS A 33 14.81 -3.56 36.30
C LYS A 33 14.32 -2.93 37.60
N GLN A 34 15.06 -1.98 38.17
CA GLN A 34 14.66 -1.24 39.38
C GLN A 34 13.38 -0.43 39.15
N ARG A 35 13.20 0.12 37.95
CA ARG A 35 12.02 0.89 37.55
C ARG A 35 10.90 0.04 36.92
N ASP A 36 11.04 -1.28 36.93
CA ASP A 36 10.07 -2.24 36.36
C ASP A 36 9.71 -1.97 34.88
N LEU A 37 10.65 -1.39 34.12
CA LEU A 37 10.42 -0.96 32.73
C LEU A 37 10.19 -2.15 31.79
N PHE A 38 10.73 -3.34 32.12
CA PHE A 38 10.50 -4.55 31.34
C PHE A 38 9.05 -5.03 31.48
N ALA A 39 8.49 -5.02 32.69
CA ALA A 39 7.08 -5.37 32.90
C ALA A 39 6.15 -4.31 32.31
N GLU A 40 6.52 -3.03 32.33
CA GLU A 40 5.77 -1.98 31.65
C GLU A 40 5.79 -2.16 30.13
N ALA A 41 6.96 -2.49 29.54
CA ALA A 41 7.08 -2.80 28.12
C ALA A 41 6.24 -4.02 27.74
N ASP A 42 6.27 -5.10 28.52
CA ASP A 42 5.44 -6.28 28.31
C ASP A 42 3.93 -5.95 28.41
N ARG A 43 3.53 -5.08 29.35
CA ARG A 43 2.13 -4.63 29.47
C ARG A 43 1.70 -3.80 28.26
N ARG A 44 2.54 -2.87 27.80
CA ARG A 44 2.28 -2.09 26.58
C ARG A 44 2.24 -2.97 25.35
N GLN A 45 3.14 -3.94 25.25
CA GLN A 45 3.14 -4.91 24.15
C GLN A 45 1.85 -5.72 24.15
N ARG A 46 1.38 -6.19 25.32
CA ARG A 46 0.08 -6.86 25.44
C ARG A 46 -1.10 -5.95 25.13
N GLN A 47 -1.04 -4.66 25.45
CA GLN A 47 -2.08 -3.69 25.04
C GLN A 47 -2.14 -3.52 23.52
N VAL A 48 -0.98 -3.47 22.86
CA VAL A 48 -0.88 -3.46 21.39
C VAL A 48 -1.39 -4.79 20.80
N ASP A 49 -1.01 -5.93 21.40
CA ASP A 49 -1.42 -7.27 20.95
C ASP A 49 -2.93 -7.53 21.17
N ASN A 50 -3.51 -6.92 22.22
CA ASN A 50 -4.95 -6.95 22.49
C ASN A 50 -5.77 -6.08 21.52
N ASN A 51 -5.14 -5.50 20.49
CA ASN A 51 -5.81 -4.76 19.44
C ASN A 51 -6.70 -3.62 19.98
N GLU A 52 -6.30 -3.02 21.11
CA GLU A 52 -6.99 -1.84 21.62
C GLU A 52 -6.82 -0.71 20.58
N PRO A 53 -7.93 -0.13 20.06
CA PRO A 53 -7.85 0.85 19.00
C PRO A 53 -7.15 2.11 19.52
N VAL A 54 -5.90 2.31 19.09
CA VAL A 54 -5.07 3.49 19.41
C VAL A 54 -5.71 4.77 18.87
N LEU A 55 -6.51 4.65 17.80
CA LEU A 55 -7.18 5.74 17.11
C LEU A 55 -8.70 5.53 17.09
N PRO A 56 -9.50 6.62 17.02
CA PRO A 56 -10.92 6.51 16.75
C PRO A 56 -11.17 5.73 15.44
N PRO A 57 -12.19 4.84 15.35
CA PRO A 57 -12.43 4.01 14.16
C PRO A 57 -12.55 4.80 12.84
N ARG A 58 -13.08 6.03 12.90
CA ARG A 58 -13.16 6.91 11.72
C ARG A 58 -11.79 7.43 11.29
N ALA A 59 -10.91 7.74 12.23
CA ALA A 59 -9.57 8.22 11.94
C ALA A 59 -8.71 7.12 11.33
N GLU A 60 -8.80 5.90 11.89
CA GLU A 60 -8.15 4.71 11.33
C GLU A 60 -8.58 4.47 9.88
N ARG A 61 -9.89 4.44 9.62
CA ARG A 61 -10.45 4.29 8.26
C ARG A 61 -9.94 5.36 7.28
N ILE A 62 -9.90 6.62 7.72
CA ILE A 62 -9.43 7.74 6.87
C ILE A 62 -7.95 7.57 6.57
N LEU A 63 -7.12 7.30 7.58
CA LEU A 63 -5.67 7.17 7.42
C LEU A 63 -5.30 5.96 6.56
N GLU A 64 -5.95 4.82 6.76
CA GLU A 64 -5.77 3.63 5.93
C GLU A 64 -6.18 3.90 4.48
N THR A 65 -7.33 4.55 4.27
CA THR A 65 -7.77 4.96 2.92
C THR A 65 -6.74 5.88 2.26
N LEU A 66 -6.25 6.89 2.98
CA LEU A 66 -5.24 7.81 2.45
C LEU A 66 -3.94 7.08 2.11
N LEU A 67 -3.48 6.17 2.99
CA LEU A 67 -2.28 5.38 2.78
C LEU A 67 -2.35 4.61 1.46
N TRP A 68 -3.41 3.83 1.26
CA TRP A 68 -3.58 3.04 0.04
C TRP A 68 -3.75 3.89 -1.22
N THR A 69 -4.54 4.95 -1.13
CA THR A 69 -4.89 5.77 -2.30
C THR A 69 -3.74 6.66 -2.76
N VAL A 70 -2.87 7.11 -1.85
CA VAL A 70 -1.63 7.80 -2.23
C VAL A 70 -0.71 6.86 -3.01
N SER A 71 -0.52 5.62 -2.55
CA SER A 71 0.25 4.62 -3.31
C SER A 71 -0.36 4.34 -4.68
N MET A 72 -1.70 4.24 -4.76
CA MET A 72 -2.40 4.05 -6.04
C MET A 72 -2.25 5.26 -6.97
N ALA A 73 -2.31 6.49 -6.43
CA ALA A 73 -2.10 7.71 -7.21
C ALA A 73 -0.68 7.79 -7.79
N MET A 74 0.33 7.32 -7.06
CA MET A 74 1.70 7.22 -7.56
C MET A 74 1.78 6.25 -8.76
N ILE A 75 1.14 5.08 -8.68
CA ILE A 75 1.06 4.13 -9.80
C ILE A 75 0.35 4.76 -11.00
N HIS A 76 -0.78 5.44 -10.78
CA HIS A 76 -1.51 6.16 -11.83
C HIS A 76 -0.64 7.21 -12.52
N PHE A 77 0.07 8.04 -11.74
CA PHE A 77 1.01 9.03 -12.26
C PHE A 77 2.10 8.39 -13.12
N THR A 78 2.67 7.29 -12.64
CA THR A 78 3.69 6.53 -13.39
C THR A 78 3.11 5.97 -14.68
N PHE A 79 1.93 5.34 -14.67
CA PHE A 79 1.30 4.83 -15.89
C PHE A 79 0.99 5.94 -16.90
N ASP A 80 0.43 7.07 -16.46
CA ASP A 80 0.15 8.21 -17.36
C ASP A 80 1.44 8.74 -18.01
N THR A 81 2.53 8.81 -17.23
CA THR A 81 3.85 9.20 -17.74
C THR A 81 4.39 8.16 -18.74
N LEU A 82 4.33 6.88 -18.41
CA LEU A 82 4.87 5.80 -19.25
C LEU A 82 4.13 5.71 -20.59
N VAL A 83 2.80 5.80 -20.59
CA VAL A 83 2.01 5.70 -21.83
C VAL A 83 2.31 6.91 -22.73
N GLN A 84 2.44 8.13 -22.20
CA GLN A 84 2.85 9.28 -23.01
C GLN A 84 4.24 9.10 -23.63
N ARG A 85 5.19 8.57 -22.85
CA ARG A 85 6.55 8.28 -23.34
C ARG A 85 6.56 7.17 -24.40
N GLN A 86 5.72 6.15 -24.25
CA GLN A 86 5.59 5.05 -25.21
C GLN A 86 5.13 5.55 -26.59
N TYR A 87 4.24 6.55 -26.64
CA TYR A 87 3.72 7.12 -27.89
C TYR A 87 4.46 8.37 -28.37
N GLY A 88 5.60 8.72 -27.77
CA GLY A 88 6.41 9.87 -28.18
C GLY A 88 5.72 11.23 -28.00
N ILE A 89 4.75 11.34 -27.10
CA ILE A 89 4.03 12.59 -26.81
C ILE A 89 4.82 13.41 -25.77
N GLU A 90 4.87 14.73 -25.97
CA GLU A 90 5.48 15.63 -25.00
C GLU A 90 4.70 15.65 -23.67
N VAL A 91 5.45 15.49 -22.58
CA VAL A 91 4.90 15.34 -21.23
C VAL A 91 4.55 16.70 -20.65
N LEU A 92 3.26 17.01 -20.63
CA LEU A 92 2.73 18.21 -19.97
C LEU A 92 2.47 17.92 -18.49
N TRP A 93 3.50 18.13 -17.67
CA TRP A 93 3.50 17.82 -16.24
C TRP A 93 2.28 18.34 -15.48
N ILE A 94 1.84 19.57 -15.76
CA ILE A 94 0.68 20.16 -15.08
C ILE A 94 -0.61 19.37 -15.36
N GLN A 95 -0.78 18.85 -16.57
CA GLN A 95 -1.96 18.06 -16.92
C GLN A 95 -1.94 16.68 -16.26
N ILE A 96 -0.75 16.07 -16.16
CA ILE A 96 -0.58 14.78 -15.46
C ILE A 96 -0.90 14.93 -13.99
N VAL A 97 -0.42 15.99 -13.34
CA VAL A 97 -0.72 16.28 -11.94
C VAL A 97 -2.22 16.47 -11.76
N GLN A 98 -2.89 17.26 -12.60
CA GLN A 98 -4.34 17.45 -12.53
C GLN A 98 -5.11 16.14 -12.71
N ARG A 99 -4.79 15.33 -13.72
CA ARG A 99 -5.44 14.02 -13.94
C ARG A 99 -5.19 13.06 -12.78
N THR A 100 -3.98 13.06 -12.24
CA THR A 100 -3.62 12.24 -11.07
C THR A 100 -4.39 12.67 -9.83
N LEU A 101 -4.55 13.98 -9.59
CA LEU A 101 -5.36 14.48 -8.47
C LEU A 101 -6.83 14.10 -8.62
N VAL A 102 -7.39 14.22 -9.83
CA VAL A 102 -8.77 13.77 -10.10
C VAL A 102 -8.92 12.27 -9.87
N ALA A 103 -8.00 11.47 -10.40
CA ALA A 103 -7.99 10.01 -10.18
C ALA A 103 -7.83 9.66 -8.70
N TRP A 104 -6.97 10.37 -7.97
CA TRP A 104 -6.77 10.18 -6.54
C TRP A 104 -8.05 10.45 -5.73
N LEU A 105 -8.78 11.52 -6.02
CA LEU A 105 -10.08 11.79 -5.37
C LEU A 105 -11.09 10.66 -5.62
N VAL A 106 -11.11 10.11 -6.84
CA VAL A 106 -11.94 8.95 -7.17
C VAL A 106 -11.48 7.72 -6.40
N PHE A 107 -10.18 7.46 -6.32
CA PHE A 107 -9.64 6.35 -5.53
C PHE A 107 -9.93 6.51 -4.04
N VAL A 108 -9.84 7.71 -3.48
CA VAL A 108 -10.25 7.99 -2.09
C VAL A 108 -11.70 7.60 -1.86
N LEU A 109 -12.62 7.99 -2.74
CA LEU A 109 -14.02 7.59 -2.66
C LEU A 109 -14.17 6.06 -2.73
N LEU A 110 -13.56 5.43 -3.73
CA LEU A 110 -13.70 4.00 -3.98
C LEU A 110 -13.11 3.16 -2.84
N PHE A 111 -11.90 3.46 -2.38
CA PHE A 111 -11.26 2.77 -1.26
C PHE A 111 -11.99 3.04 0.04
N TYR A 112 -12.44 4.27 0.29
CA TYR A 112 -13.19 4.56 1.51
C TYR A 112 -14.43 3.67 1.62
N VAL A 113 -15.11 3.39 0.51
CA VAL A 113 -16.36 2.62 0.48
C VAL A 113 -16.13 1.11 0.35
N LEU A 114 -15.25 0.65 -0.54
CA LEU A 114 -15.12 -0.77 -0.90
C LEU A 114 -13.93 -1.47 -0.26
N HIS A 115 -12.89 -0.77 0.19
CA HIS A 115 -11.74 -1.42 0.82
C HIS A 115 -12.14 -2.00 2.18
N PRO A 116 -11.73 -3.23 2.54
CA PRO A 116 -12.00 -3.81 3.85
C PRO A 116 -11.31 -3.00 4.95
N HIS A 117 -12.10 -2.43 5.86
CA HIS A 117 -11.59 -1.82 7.09
C HIS A 117 -11.84 -2.76 8.25
N TYR A 118 -10.79 -3.12 8.99
CA TYR A 118 -10.90 -3.99 10.17
C TYR A 118 -11.89 -3.41 11.20
N SER A 119 -11.91 -2.09 11.36
CA SER A 119 -12.76 -1.37 12.31
C SER A 119 -14.23 -1.21 11.85
N ALA A 120 -14.56 -1.54 10.59
CA ALA A 120 -15.91 -1.38 10.04
C ALA A 120 -16.27 -2.48 9.03
N PRO A 121 -16.68 -3.68 9.48
CA PRO A 121 -16.95 -4.83 8.62
C PRO A 121 -18.29 -4.73 7.85
N THR A 122 -18.94 -3.56 7.85
CA THR A 122 -20.25 -3.34 7.23
C THR A 122 -20.14 -2.22 6.20
N PHE A 123 -19.98 -2.56 4.92
CA PHE A 123 -19.90 -1.57 3.83
C PHE A 123 -21.28 -1.23 3.23
N VAL A 124 -22.19 -2.20 3.20
CA VAL A 124 -23.58 -2.04 2.73
C VAL A 124 -24.56 -2.20 3.91
N PRO A 125 -25.40 -1.19 4.19
CA PRO A 125 -26.28 -1.21 5.37
C PRO A 125 -27.41 -2.25 5.28
N PHE A 126 -27.80 -2.68 4.08
CA PHE A 126 -28.95 -3.58 3.86
C PHE A 126 -28.59 -5.06 3.73
N VAL A 127 -27.31 -5.43 3.78
CA VAL A 127 -26.85 -6.82 3.57
C VAL A 127 -26.35 -7.42 4.90
N PRO A 128 -26.82 -8.62 5.28
CA PRO A 128 -26.33 -9.32 6.47
C PRO A 128 -24.81 -9.51 6.44
N ARG A 129 -24.14 -9.39 7.60
CA ARG A 129 -22.67 -9.47 7.72
C ARG A 129 -22.04 -10.69 7.04
N GLN A 130 -22.71 -11.84 7.09
CA GLN A 130 -22.23 -13.09 6.47
C GLN A 130 -22.10 -13.03 4.94
N TYR A 131 -22.88 -12.17 4.28
CA TYR A 131 -22.88 -12.04 2.82
C TYR A 131 -22.02 -10.87 2.33
N GLN A 132 -21.41 -10.10 3.23
CA GLN A 132 -20.63 -8.93 2.84
C GLN A 132 -19.31 -9.31 2.19
N GLU A 133 -18.54 -10.22 2.78
CA GLU A 133 -17.31 -10.76 2.21
C GLU A 133 -17.52 -11.36 0.80
N PRO A 134 -18.46 -12.30 0.58
CA PRO A 134 -18.67 -12.86 -0.75
C PRO A 134 -19.22 -11.84 -1.74
N LEU A 135 -20.04 -10.88 -1.31
CA LEU A 135 -20.51 -9.79 -2.17
C LEU A 135 -19.34 -8.89 -2.61
N ARG A 136 -18.42 -8.55 -1.69
CA ARG A 136 -17.22 -7.77 -2.02
C ARG A 136 -16.34 -8.51 -3.02
N GLN A 137 -16.07 -9.80 -2.77
CA GLN A 137 -15.31 -10.65 -3.70
C GLN A 137 -15.99 -10.72 -5.08
N LEU A 138 -17.32 -10.84 -5.15
CA LEU A 138 -18.06 -10.80 -6.41
C LEU A 138 -17.93 -9.45 -7.15
N ILE A 139 -18.01 -8.33 -6.42
CA ILE A 139 -17.82 -6.99 -6.99
C ILE A 139 -16.41 -6.85 -7.56
N PHE A 140 -15.38 -7.24 -6.82
CA PHE A 140 -14.00 -7.16 -7.32
C PHE A 140 -13.73 -8.17 -8.44
N PHE A 141 -14.38 -9.33 -8.44
CA PHE A 141 -14.25 -10.30 -9.53
C PHE A 141 -14.82 -9.74 -10.83
N THR A 142 -16.03 -9.18 -10.77
CA THR A 142 -16.68 -8.55 -11.93
C THR A 142 -15.91 -7.31 -12.40
N MET A 143 -15.40 -6.48 -11.48
CA MET A 143 -14.52 -5.36 -11.78
C MET A 143 -13.23 -5.82 -12.45
N SER A 144 -12.58 -6.87 -11.94
CA SER A 144 -11.33 -7.42 -12.48
C SER A 144 -11.51 -7.96 -13.89
N VAL A 145 -12.56 -8.76 -14.14
CA VAL A 145 -12.84 -9.33 -15.46
C VAL A 145 -13.19 -8.23 -16.47
N SER A 146 -14.04 -7.27 -16.09
CA SER A 146 -14.45 -6.18 -16.98
C SER A 146 -13.30 -5.22 -17.29
N ALA A 147 -12.54 -4.79 -16.27
CA ALA A 147 -11.39 -3.90 -16.45
C ALA A 147 -10.25 -4.59 -17.23
N GLY A 148 -9.95 -5.85 -16.92
CA GLY A 148 -8.96 -6.66 -17.63
C GLY A 148 -9.31 -6.86 -19.11
N ARG A 149 -10.56 -7.24 -19.40
CA ARG A 149 -11.04 -7.32 -20.77
C ARG A 149 -10.97 -5.96 -21.48
N HIS A 150 -11.41 -4.89 -20.82
CA HIS A 150 -11.45 -3.55 -21.40
C HIS A 150 -10.05 -3.04 -21.72
N ILE A 151 -9.08 -3.18 -20.82
CA ILE A 151 -7.72 -2.71 -21.06
C ILE A 151 -7.04 -3.48 -22.21
N ILE A 152 -7.29 -4.78 -22.32
CA ILE A 152 -6.78 -5.59 -23.45
C ILE A 152 -7.43 -5.11 -24.75
N TYR A 153 -8.74 -4.88 -24.75
CA TYR A 153 -9.46 -4.43 -25.93
C TYR A 153 -9.00 -3.04 -26.40
N ILE A 154 -8.91 -2.04 -25.51
CA ILE A 154 -8.51 -0.68 -25.91
C ILE A 154 -7.06 -0.61 -26.38
N THR A 155 -6.15 -1.41 -25.83
CA THR A 155 -4.73 -1.36 -26.21
C THR A 155 -4.48 -2.00 -27.57
N ASN A 156 -5.37 -2.87 -28.05
CA ASN A 156 -5.24 -3.54 -29.34
C ASN A 156 -6.08 -2.90 -30.46
N GLU A 157 -7.29 -2.42 -30.17
CA GLU A 157 -8.24 -1.96 -31.20
C GLU A 157 -8.36 -0.45 -31.32
N TYR A 158 -8.06 0.31 -30.26
CA TYR A 158 -8.26 1.76 -30.29
C TYR A 158 -6.97 2.50 -30.65
N GLY A 159 -7.15 3.68 -31.25
CA GLY A 159 -6.05 4.60 -31.49
C GLY A 159 -5.40 5.10 -30.20
N TYR A 160 -4.15 5.55 -30.33
CA TYR A 160 -3.29 5.97 -29.22
C TYR A 160 -3.95 6.99 -28.25
N LEU A 161 -4.79 7.91 -28.75
CA LEU A 161 -5.49 8.89 -27.92
C LEU A 161 -6.44 8.26 -26.89
N ALA A 162 -7.11 7.16 -27.25
CA ALA A 162 -7.98 6.46 -26.32
C ALA A 162 -7.15 5.72 -25.27
N VAL A 163 -6.06 5.08 -25.68
CA VAL A 163 -5.12 4.38 -24.80
C VAL A 163 -4.53 5.35 -23.77
N LEU A 164 -4.06 6.53 -24.21
CA LEU A 164 -3.51 7.56 -23.34
C LEU A 164 -4.48 8.02 -22.25
N LYS A 165 -5.77 8.14 -22.57
CA LYS A 165 -6.78 8.65 -21.62
C LYS A 165 -7.32 7.57 -20.68
N GLN A 166 -7.46 6.34 -21.16
CA GLN A 166 -8.21 5.30 -20.44
C GLN A 166 -7.31 4.25 -19.79
N ALA A 167 -6.16 3.92 -20.39
CA ALA A 167 -5.33 2.82 -19.89
C ALA A 167 -4.76 3.08 -18.47
N PRO A 168 -4.27 4.29 -18.11
CA PRO A 168 -3.75 4.53 -16.76
C PRO A 168 -4.77 4.31 -15.63
N PRO A 169 -5.98 4.92 -15.66
CA PRO A 169 -6.96 4.70 -14.59
C PRO A 169 -7.57 3.29 -14.62
N VAL A 170 -7.85 2.73 -15.80
CA VAL A 170 -8.40 1.36 -15.91
C VAL A 170 -7.37 0.33 -15.43
N GLY A 171 -6.09 0.54 -15.72
CA GLY A 171 -5.00 -0.32 -15.24
C GLY A 171 -4.88 -0.31 -13.72
N CYS A 172 -5.02 0.87 -13.09
CA CYS A 172 -5.04 0.98 -11.63
C CYS A 172 -6.24 0.27 -11.02
N LEU A 173 -7.45 0.44 -11.60
CA LEU A 173 -8.65 -0.25 -11.14
C LEU A 173 -8.53 -1.78 -11.29
N TRP A 174 -7.97 -2.26 -12.39
CA TRP A 174 -7.74 -3.68 -12.60
C TRP A 174 -6.75 -4.25 -11.59
N LEU A 175 -5.61 -3.57 -11.39
CA LEU A 175 -4.60 -3.94 -10.40
C LEU A 175 -5.20 -4.01 -9.00
N TRP A 176 -5.95 -2.97 -8.60
CA TRP A 176 -6.63 -2.94 -7.31
C TRP A 176 -7.59 -4.13 -7.16
N ALA A 177 -8.42 -4.38 -8.16
CA ALA A 177 -9.37 -5.48 -8.12
C ALA A 177 -8.67 -6.85 -7.99
N VAL A 178 -7.52 -7.06 -8.65
CA VAL A 178 -6.76 -8.31 -8.51
C VAL A 178 -6.14 -8.45 -7.12
N ILE A 179 -5.61 -7.37 -6.53
CA ILE A 179 -4.99 -7.39 -5.20
C ILE A 179 -6.01 -7.70 -4.09
N GLU A 180 -7.24 -7.25 -4.27
CA GLU A 180 -8.32 -7.39 -3.28
C GLU A 180 -9.06 -8.75 -3.36
N LEU A 181 -8.90 -9.46 -4.48
CA LEU A 181 -9.48 -10.79 -4.67
C LEU A 181 -8.72 -11.86 -3.90
N ASP A 182 -9.44 -12.86 -3.39
CA ASP A 182 -8.80 -14.07 -2.88
C ASP A 182 -8.01 -14.77 -4.00
N LEU A 183 -6.93 -15.45 -3.64
CA LEU A 183 -5.98 -16.05 -4.59
C LEU A 183 -6.65 -16.88 -5.70
N LEU A 184 -7.65 -17.69 -5.36
CA LEU A 184 -8.38 -18.51 -6.34
C LEU A 184 -9.19 -17.67 -7.33
N TRP A 185 -9.88 -16.64 -6.84
CA TRP A 185 -10.68 -15.74 -7.68
C TRP A 185 -9.81 -14.82 -8.53
N ALA A 186 -8.70 -14.31 -7.96
CA ALA A 186 -7.70 -13.52 -8.68
C ALA A 186 -7.06 -14.34 -9.82
N PHE A 187 -6.66 -15.58 -9.54
CA PHE A 187 -6.11 -16.46 -10.58
C PHE A 187 -7.14 -16.74 -11.67
N THR A 188 -8.39 -17.02 -11.29
CA THR A 188 -9.47 -17.28 -12.25
C THR A 188 -9.77 -16.05 -13.11
N SER A 189 -9.81 -14.84 -12.54
CA SER A 189 -10.07 -13.61 -13.30
C SER A 189 -8.94 -13.30 -14.29
N LEU A 190 -7.68 -13.56 -13.91
CA LEU A 190 -6.53 -13.42 -14.79
C LEU A 190 -6.53 -14.46 -15.91
N LEU A 191 -6.90 -15.72 -15.64
CA LEU A 191 -7.07 -16.74 -16.67
C LEU A 191 -8.13 -16.34 -17.70
N ILE A 192 -9.23 -15.74 -17.25
CA ILE A 192 -10.28 -15.21 -18.15
C ILE A 192 -9.71 -14.10 -19.04
N ALA A 193 -8.91 -13.18 -18.49
CA ALA A 193 -8.28 -12.12 -19.26
C ALA A 193 -7.29 -12.67 -20.31
N VAL A 194 -6.47 -13.66 -19.93
CA VAL A 194 -5.54 -14.34 -20.85
C VAL A 194 -6.32 -15.11 -21.94
N GLY A 195 -7.35 -15.85 -21.56
CA GLY A 195 -8.23 -16.54 -22.51
C GLY A 195 -8.89 -15.58 -23.50
N TYR A 196 -9.35 -14.42 -23.03
CA TYR A 196 -9.89 -13.37 -23.88
C TYR A 196 -8.84 -12.85 -24.88
N ALA A 197 -7.61 -12.56 -24.44
CA ALA A 197 -6.54 -12.13 -25.32
C ALA A 197 -6.23 -13.19 -26.39
N TRP A 198 -6.20 -14.47 -26.01
CA TRP A 198 -5.89 -15.56 -26.93
C TRP A 198 -6.98 -15.77 -27.99
N VAL A 199 -8.26 -15.80 -27.59
CA VAL A 199 -9.41 -15.98 -28.50
C VAL A 199 -9.49 -14.87 -29.54
N ASN A 200 -9.14 -13.64 -29.18
CA ASN A 200 -9.14 -12.51 -30.11
C ASN A 200 -7.82 -12.34 -30.87
N GLY A 201 -6.85 -13.24 -30.69
CA GLY A 201 -5.57 -13.18 -31.40
C GLY A 201 -4.63 -12.06 -30.94
N TYR A 202 -4.88 -11.44 -29.77
CA TYR A 202 -4.02 -10.44 -29.14
C TYR A 202 -2.84 -11.06 -28.37
N GLY A 203 -2.72 -12.40 -28.38
CA GLY A 203 -1.68 -13.13 -27.67
C GLY A 203 -0.29 -12.99 -28.29
N PHE A 204 0.72 -13.39 -27.52
CA PHE A 204 2.12 -13.41 -27.95
C PHE A 204 2.32 -14.39 -29.12
N LYS A 205 2.85 -13.88 -30.23
CA LYS A 205 3.45 -14.71 -31.29
C LYS A 205 4.94 -14.91 -31.00
#